data_AF-A0A7Y9JWH6-F1
#
_entry.id   AF-A0A7Y9JWH6-F1
#
_cell.length_a   1.000
_cell.length_b   1.000
_cell.length_c   1.000
_cell.angle_alpha   90.00
_cell.angle_beta   90.00
_cell.angle_gamma   90.00
#
_symmetry.space_group_name_H-M   'P 1'
#
loop_
_entity.id
_entity.type
_entity.pdbx_description
1 polymer ?
#
loop_
_entity_poly.entity_id
_entity_poly.type
_entity_poly.pdbx_seq_one_letter_code
_entity_poly.pdbx_strand_id
1 'polypeptide(L)'
;MTLLDLLAIALGVSMDAVAVALAQGMRMRRPRVRDALLVAGLFGAFQGLMPLLGWALSARFAQAASAFAPWVAFGLLLAVGAHMVHEAREQATDVGGDDPQVGAPGRADGGPVDGPTGTPVRAAGGALALAAAPVAPVRPAVRTLLVLAVATSIDALAVGVGLGLMEAPVVAATGLMAGVTAVLSAGAVLAGARLGARLGRWATLAGGLVLVLIGARILLVHLLG
;
A
#
# COMPACT_ATOMS: atom_id res chain seq x y z
N MET A 1 23.83 -19.81 -9.32
CA MET A 1 22.48 -19.53 -8.81
C MET A 1 21.61 -20.74 -9.03
N THR A 2 21.04 -21.32 -7.98
CA THR A 2 20.06 -22.41 -8.12
C THR A 2 18.68 -21.86 -8.45
N LEU A 3 17.77 -22.72 -8.92
CA LEU A 3 16.36 -22.33 -9.17
C LEU A 3 15.68 -21.85 -7.88
N LEU A 4 16.04 -22.42 -6.73
CA LEU A 4 15.50 -22.04 -5.42
C LEU A 4 15.91 -20.62 -5.04
N ASP A 5 17.15 -20.22 -5.30
CA ASP A 5 17.61 -18.84 -5.04
C ASP A 5 16.84 -17.85 -5.91
N LEU A 6 16.66 -18.16 -7.20
CA LEU A 6 15.89 -17.34 -8.14
C LEU A 6 14.43 -17.19 -7.70
N LEU A 7 13.82 -18.30 -7.25
CA LEU A 7 12.44 -18.33 -6.76
C LEU A 7 12.29 -17.56 -5.45
N ALA A 8 13.25 -17.69 -4.52
CA ALA A 8 13.26 -16.97 -3.26
C ALA A 8 13.37 -15.45 -3.48
N ILE A 9 14.28 -15.02 -4.38
CA ILE A 9 14.39 -13.60 -4.77
C ILE A 9 13.10 -13.13 -5.45
N ALA A 10 12.56 -13.89 -6.41
CA ALA A 10 11.34 -13.52 -7.10
C ALA A 10 10.14 -13.38 -6.15
N LEU A 11 9.97 -14.31 -5.20
CA LEU A 11 8.94 -14.23 -4.17
C LEU A 11 9.14 -13.03 -3.25
N GLY A 12 10.39 -12.79 -2.80
CA GLY A 12 10.72 -11.66 -1.93
C GLY A 12 10.42 -10.31 -2.58
N VAL A 13 10.89 -10.11 -3.80
CA VAL A 13 10.67 -8.90 -4.61
C VAL A 13 9.22 -8.72 -5.02
N SER A 14 8.39 -9.76 -5.06
CA SER A 14 6.98 -9.61 -5.44
C SER A 14 6.09 -9.12 -4.28
N MET A 15 6.57 -9.15 -3.04
CA MET A 15 5.69 -8.99 -1.87
C MET A 15 5.08 -7.59 -1.73
N ASP A 16 5.80 -6.56 -2.12
CA ASP A 16 5.35 -5.17 -2.11
C ASP A 16 4.23 -4.91 -3.13
N ALA A 17 4.39 -5.43 -4.36
CA ALA A 17 3.39 -5.45 -5.42
C ALA A 17 2.13 -6.22 -4.99
N VAL A 18 2.31 -7.39 -4.36
CA VAL A 18 1.22 -8.24 -3.87
C VAL A 18 0.44 -7.56 -2.74
N ALA A 19 1.13 -6.91 -1.80
CA ALA A 19 0.49 -6.17 -0.71
C ALA A 19 -0.39 -5.03 -1.24
N VAL A 20 0.12 -4.29 -2.23
CA VAL A 20 -0.64 -3.26 -2.94
C VAL A 20 -1.84 -3.85 -3.69
N ALA A 21 -1.65 -4.91 -4.45
CA ALA A 21 -2.72 -5.58 -5.21
C ALA A 21 -3.83 -6.09 -4.29
N LEU A 22 -3.46 -6.63 -3.12
CA LEU A 22 -4.38 -7.03 -2.07
C LEU A 22 -5.16 -5.83 -1.53
N ALA A 23 -4.46 -4.72 -1.23
CA ALA A 23 -5.07 -3.49 -0.73
C ALA A 23 -6.08 -2.89 -1.72
N GLN A 24 -5.75 -2.89 -3.02
CA GLN A 24 -6.68 -2.48 -4.07
C GLN A 24 -7.86 -3.46 -4.16
N GLY A 25 -7.62 -4.77 -4.08
CA GLY A 25 -8.66 -5.79 -4.06
C GLY A 25 -9.67 -5.59 -2.92
N MET A 26 -9.19 -5.24 -1.71
CA MET A 26 -10.04 -4.99 -0.54
C MET A 26 -10.97 -3.78 -0.71
N ARG A 27 -10.59 -2.82 -1.54
CA ARG A 27 -11.43 -1.65 -1.89
C ARG A 27 -12.47 -1.97 -2.97
N MET A 28 -12.36 -3.12 -3.64
CA MET A 28 -13.28 -3.55 -4.70
C MET A 28 -14.38 -4.47 -4.14
N ARG A 29 -15.65 -4.05 -4.28
CA ARG A 29 -16.81 -4.90 -3.91
C ARG A 29 -17.01 -6.10 -4.86
N ARG A 30 -16.62 -5.97 -6.13
CA ARG A 30 -16.69 -7.03 -7.17
C ARG A 30 -15.58 -6.83 -8.21
N PRO A 31 -14.38 -7.41 -8.01
CA PRO A 31 -13.30 -7.30 -8.98
C PRO A 31 -13.72 -8.01 -10.26
N ARG A 32 -13.63 -7.33 -11.40
CA ARG A 32 -13.76 -8.02 -12.68
C ARG A 32 -12.43 -8.70 -12.99
N VAL A 33 -12.50 -9.79 -13.77
CA VAL A 33 -11.29 -10.44 -14.30
C VAL A 33 -10.38 -9.43 -15.01
N ARG A 34 -10.97 -8.44 -15.70
CA ARG A 34 -10.23 -7.34 -16.32
C ARG A 34 -9.44 -6.48 -15.34
N ASP A 35 -9.97 -6.21 -14.15
CA ASP A 35 -9.29 -5.41 -13.13
C ASP A 35 -8.12 -6.19 -12.53
N ALA A 36 -8.33 -7.49 -12.25
CA ALA A 36 -7.26 -8.38 -11.80
C ALA A 36 -6.16 -8.57 -12.86
N LEU A 37 -6.55 -8.71 -14.14
CA LEU A 37 -5.61 -8.80 -15.27
C LEU A 37 -4.85 -7.50 -15.51
N LEU A 38 -5.49 -6.34 -15.34
CA LEU A 38 -4.82 -5.04 -15.44
C LEU A 38 -3.76 -4.87 -14.35
N VAL A 39 -4.11 -5.19 -13.09
CA VAL A 39 -3.16 -5.13 -11.98
C VAL A 39 -2.03 -6.14 -12.19
N ALA A 40 -2.34 -7.39 -12.51
CA ALA A 40 -1.35 -8.43 -12.76
C ALA A 40 -0.42 -8.10 -13.93
N GLY A 41 -0.98 -7.60 -15.03
CA GLY A 41 -0.22 -7.21 -16.21
C GLY A 41 0.69 -6.02 -15.94
N LEU A 42 0.18 -4.99 -15.24
CA LEU A 42 0.96 -3.80 -14.95
C LEU A 42 2.07 -4.07 -13.94
N PHE A 43 1.75 -4.66 -12.79
CA PHE A 43 2.74 -4.98 -11.77
C PHE A 43 3.75 -6.02 -12.28
N GLY A 44 3.30 -7.07 -12.97
CA GLY A 44 4.20 -8.06 -13.57
C GLY A 44 5.13 -7.46 -14.63
N ALA A 45 4.62 -6.58 -15.49
CA ALA A 45 5.45 -5.92 -16.50
C ALA A 45 6.50 -4.99 -15.87
N PHE A 46 6.11 -4.18 -14.88
CA PHE A 46 7.05 -3.29 -14.19
C PHE A 46 8.09 -4.07 -13.36
N GLN A 47 7.68 -5.12 -12.64
CA GLN A 47 8.60 -5.96 -11.86
C GLN A 47 9.55 -6.79 -12.74
N GLY A 48 9.19 -7.06 -14.01
CA GLY A 48 10.09 -7.68 -14.99
C GLY A 48 11.00 -6.68 -15.70
N LEU A 49 10.46 -5.49 -16.03
CA LEU A 49 11.18 -4.44 -16.74
C LEU A 49 12.27 -3.80 -15.87
N MET A 50 11.97 -3.52 -14.60
CA MET A 50 12.91 -2.82 -13.72
C MET A 50 14.21 -3.59 -13.46
N PRO A 51 14.21 -4.91 -13.22
CA PRO A 51 15.47 -5.64 -13.09
C PRO A 51 16.28 -5.67 -14.40
N LEU A 52 15.63 -5.65 -15.57
CA LEU A 52 16.33 -5.50 -16.85
C LEU A 52 16.99 -4.12 -16.97
N LEU A 53 16.31 -3.06 -16.53
CA LEU A 53 16.87 -1.72 -16.50
C LEU A 53 18.04 -1.63 -15.50
N GLY A 54 17.92 -2.24 -14.34
CA GLY A 54 18.97 -2.29 -13.33
C GLY A 54 20.20 -3.04 -13.82
N TRP A 55 19.97 -4.18 -14.46
CA TRP A 55 21.02 -4.96 -15.12
C TRP A 55 21.72 -4.12 -16.20
N ALA A 56 20.96 -3.49 -17.10
CA ALA A 56 21.51 -2.65 -18.16
C ALA A 56 22.29 -1.44 -17.61
N LEU A 57 21.81 -0.84 -16.52
CA LEU A 57 22.49 0.26 -15.84
C LEU A 57 23.84 -0.20 -15.26
N SER A 58 23.87 -1.38 -14.62
CA SER A 58 25.10 -1.95 -14.05
C SER A 58 26.14 -2.27 -15.13
N ALA A 59 25.70 -2.78 -16.30
CA ALA A 59 26.58 -3.09 -17.42
C ALA A 59 27.25 -1.83 -18.04
N ARG A 60 26.63 -0.65 -17.91
CA ARG A 60 27.19 0.62 -18.44
C ARG A 60 28.05 1.39 -17.45
N PHE A 61 28.03 1.00 -16.16
CA PHE A 61 28.72 1.70 -15.09
C PHE A 61 29.52 0.76 -14.18
N ALA A 62 29.97 -0.40 -14.68
CA ALA A 62 30.63 -1.45 -13.88
C ALA A 62 31.80 -0.95 -13.00
N GLN A 63 32.49 0.13 -13.38
CA GLN A 63 33.57 0.76 -12.57
C GLN A 63 33.10 1.84 -11.58
N ALA A 64 31.95 2.49 -11.79
CA ALA A 64 31.39 3.51 -10.90
C ALA A 64 30.28 2.99 -9.98
N ALA A 65 29.57 1.93 -10.39
CA ALA A 65 28.46 1.34 -9.67
C ALA A 65 28.87 0.72 -8.33
N SER A 66 30.09 0.17 -8.24
CA SER A 66 30.62 -0.40 -6.99
C SER A 66 30.91 0.66 -5.91
N ALA A 67 31.25 1.89 -6.31
CA ALA A 67 31.46 3.00 -5.38
C ALA A 67 30.15 3.72 -4.99
N PHE A 68 29.18 3.79 -5.91
CA PHE A 68 27.95 4.57 -5.71
C PHE A 68 26.75 3.78 -5.17
N ALA A 69 26.70 2.45 -5.32
CA ALA A 69 25.55 1.65 -4.90
C ALA A 69 25.12 1.85 -3.42
N PRO A 70 26.03 1.93 -2.43
CA PRO A 70 25.65 2.17 -1.04
C PRO A 70 25.04 3.56 -0.82
N TRP A 71 25.56 4.58 -1.53
CA TRP A 71 25.07 5.96 -1.45
C TRP A 71 23.70 6.12 -2.11
N VAL A 72 23.44 5.41 -3.20
CA VAL A 72 22.13 5.38 -3.87
C VAL A 72 21.10 4.70 -2.98
N ALA A 73 21.43 3.56 -2.36
CA ALA A 73 20.54 2.90 -1.41
C ALA A 73 20.21 3.81 -0.21
N PHE A 74 21.21 4.50 0.35
CA PHE A 74 21.01 5.47 1.42
C PHE A 74 20.10 6.65 1.00
N GLY A 75 20.34 7.24 -0.17
CA GLY A 75 19.54 8.35 -0.69
C GLY A 75 18.08 7.96 -0.96
N LEU A 76 17.85 6.74 -1.48
CA LEU A 76 16.50 6.24 -1.75
C LEU A 76 15.73 5.96 -0.45
N LEU A 77 16.40 5.37 0.55
CA LEU A 77 15.83 5.13 1.87
C LEU A 77 15.47 6.44 2.59
N LEU A 78 16.34 7.45 2.48
CA LEU A 78 16.12 8.78 3.02
C LEU A 78 14.91 9.47 2.36
N ALA A 79 14.79 9.38 1.03
CA ALA A 79 13.69 10.00 0.29
C ALA A 79 12.33 9.36 0.61
N VAL A 80 12.25 8.03 0.61
CA VAL A 80 11.02 7.31 0.99
C VAL A 80 10.67 7.59 2.45
N GLY A 81 11.67 7.57 3.35
CA GLY A 81 11.48 7.90 4.77
C GLY A 81 10.99 9.33 4.99
N ALA A 82 11.55 10.32 4.28
CA ALA A 82 11.16 11.73 4.38
C ALA A 82 9.73 11.99 3.89
N HIS A 83 9.32 11.34 2.79
CA HIS A 83 7.95 11.45 2.28
C HIS A 83 6.94 10.91 3.30
N MET A 84 7.25 9.79 3.96
CA MET A 84 6.38 9.20 4.97
C MET A 84 6.24 10.10 6.22
N VAL A 85 7.28 10.84 6.60
CA VAL A 85 7.22 11.79 7.73
C VAL A 85 6.40 13.04 7.37
N HIS A 86 6.49 13.52 6.12
CA HIS A 86 5.72 14.67 5.67
C HIS A 86 4.22 14.36 5.62
N GLU A 87 3.85 13.20 5.07
CA GLU A 87 2.44 12.80 4.91
C GLU A 87 1.78 12.42 6.25
N ALA A 88 2.58 11.95 7.23
CA ALA A 88 2.12 11.75 8.60
C ALA A 88 1.81 13.07 9.33
N ARG A 89 2.44 14.19 8.94
CA ARG A 89 2.22 15.51 9.55
C ARG A 89 0.99 16.22 8.99
N GLU A 90 0.66 16.00 7.73
CA GLU A 90 -0.56 16.56 7.13
C GLU A 90 -1.83 15.92 7.73
N GLN A 91 -1.80 14.63 8.07
CA GLN A 91 -2.93 13.96 8.75
C GLN A 91 -3.12 14.38 10.22
N ALA A 92 -2.11 14.97 10.85
CA ALA A 92 -2.22 15.50 12.21
C ALA A 92 -2.89 16.88 12.28
N THR A 93 -2.97 17.59 11.14
CA THR A 93 -3.51 18.97 11.10
C THR A 93 -5.02 18.99 10.78
N ASP A 94 -5.57 17.89 10.25
CA ASP A 94 -6.98 17.78 9.85
C ASP A 94 -7.89 17.16 10.95
N VAL A 95 -7.36 16.96 12.17
CA VAL A 95 -8.10 16.42 13.33
C VAL A 95 -8.22 17.44 14.46
N GLY A 96 -7.73 18.67 14.27
CA GLY A 96 -7.60 19.67 15.34
C GLY A 96 -8.39 20.96 15.17
N GLY A 97 -9.28 21.08 14.18
CA GLY A 97 -9.92 22.37 13.87
C GLY A 97 -11.36 22.24 13.43
N ASP A 98 -12.24 21.86 14.36
CA ASP A 98 -13.61 22.38 14.45
C ASP A 98 -14.14 22.02 15.84
N ASP A 99 -13.85 22.90 16.81
CA ASP A 99 -14.50 22.88 18.11
C ASP A 99 -16.03 22.89 17.90
N PRO A 100 -16.78 21.93 18.45
CA PRO A 100 -18.22 22.10 18.53
C PRO A 100 -18.48 23.28 19.45
N GLN A 101 -18.91 24.42 18.89
CA GLN A 101 -19.56 25.48 19.64
C GLN A 101 -20.76 24.87 20.37
N VAL A 102 -20.54 24.45 21.61
CA VAL A 102 -21.58 24.17 22.59
C VAL A 102 -22.17 25.51 22.98
N GLY A 103 -23.16 25.96 22.20
CA GLY A 103 -24.06 27.02 22.61
C GLY A 103 -24.84 26.58 23.86
N ALA A 104 -24.64 27.30 24.96
CA ALA A 104 -25.30 27.06 26.23
C ALA A 104 -26.84 27.08 26.09
N PRO A 105 -27.59 26.29 26.88
CA PRO A 105 -29.05 26.36 26.88
C PRO A 105 -29.51 27.64 27.57
N GLY A 106 -30.09 28.55 26.79
CA GLY A 106 -30.83 29.71 27.26
C GLY A 106 -32.06 29.28 28.06
N ARG A 107 -32.24 29.88 29.24
CA ARG A 107 -33.36 29.66 30.15
C ARG A 107 -34.65 30.27 29.61
N ALA A 108 -35.73 29.52 29.85
CA ALA A 108 -37.07 29.94 30.26
C ALA A 108 -37.74 31.11 29.52
N ASP A 109 -38.79 30.79 28.75
CA ASP A 109 -40.04 31.54 28.80
C ASP A 109 -41.23 30.59 28.66
N GLY A 110 -42.24 30.82 29.50
CA GLY A 110 -43.33 29.89 29.80
C GLY A 110 -44.51 29.94 28.83
N GLY A 111 -45.18 28.80 28.72
CA GLY A 111 -46.53 28.66 28.19
C GLY A 111 -47.12 27.33 28.66
N PRO A 112 -48.41 27.28 29.07
CA PRO A 112 -49.02 26.04 29.51
C PRO A 112 -49.38 25.21 28.27
N VAL A 113 -48.83 24.01 28.15
CA VAL A 113 -49.27 23.04 27.16
C VAL A 113 -49.72 21.78 27.91
N ASP A 114 -51.04 21.67 28.02
CA ASP A 114 -51.75 20.50 28.51
C ASP A 114 -51.53 19.28 27.58
N GLY A 115 -51.38 18.11 28.19
CA GLY A 115 -51.49 16.83 27.48
C GLY A 115 -50.90 15.66 28.28
N PRO A 116 -51.68 14.64 28.66
CA PRO A 116 -51.13 13.41 29.24
C PRO A 116 -50.77 12.41 28.13
N THR A 117 -49.93 11.43 28.49
CA THR A 117 -49.64 10.15 27.80
C THR A 117 -48.52 10.13 26.74
N GLY A 118 -47.47 9.36 27.05
CA GLY A 118 -46.49 8.86 26.09
C GLY A 118 -45.05 8.77 26.61
N THR A 119 -44.74 7.83 27.51
CA THR A 119 -43.37 7.29 27.60
C THR A 119 -43.21 6.15 26.58
N PRO A 120 -42.00 5.66 26.26
CA PRO A 120 -40.69 6.30 26.02
C PRO A 120 -40.16 5.85 24.62
N VAL A 121 -38.85 5.97 24.32
CA VAL A 121 -38.02 5.13 23.39
C VAL A 121 -37.16 5.93 22.38
N ARG A 122 -35.85 5.63 22.39
CA ARG A 122 -34.78 5.94 21.40
C ARG A 122 -34.12 7.33 21.41
N ALA A 123 -33.24 7.53 22.38
CA ALA A 123 -32.08 8.42 22.25
C ALA A 123 -30.78 7.63 22.53
N ALA A 124 -30.41 6.70 21.65
CA ALA A 124 -29.10 6.02 21.69
C ALA A 124 -28.70 5.39 20.32
N GLY A 125 -29.07 6.02 19.20
CA GLY A 125 -28.86 5.43 17.86
C GLY A 125 -28.20 6.32 16.82
N GLY A 126 -27.81 7.56 17.16
CA GLY A 126 -27.32 8.53 16.17
C GLY A 126 -25.81 8.47 15.88
N ALA A 127 -24.99 8.12 16.87
CA ALA A 127 -23.53 8.22 16.74
C ALA A 127 -22.88 7.00 16.04
N LEU A 128 -23.52 5.82 16.08
CA LEU A 128 -22.97 4.61 15.44
C LEU A 128 -23.29 4.49 13.94
N ALA A 129 -24.21 5.31 13.42
CA ALA A 129 -24.68 5.24 12.04
C ALA A 129 -23.83 6.08 11.05
N LEU A 130 -23.06 7.05 11.54
CA LEU A 130 -22.16 7.89 10.72
C LEU A 130 -20.78 7.24 10.47
N ALA A 131 -20.40 6.23 11.25
CA ALA A 131 -19.14 5.50 11.09
C ALA A 131 -19.14 4.43 9.97
N ALA A 132 -20.22 4.38 9.18
CA ALA A 132 -20.45 3.38 8.13
C ALA A 132 -20.81 4.02 6.78
N ALA A 133 -20.24 5.19 6.45
CA ALA A 133 -20.28 5.68 5.09
C ALA A 133 -19.63 4.60 4.18
N PRO A 134 -20.39 4.01 3.23
CA PRO A 134 -19.84 3.00 2.35
C PRO A 134 -18.79 3.68 1.46
N VAL A 135 -17.51 3.41 1.69
CA VAL A 135 -16.43 3.79 0.77
C VAL A 135 -16.86 3.30 -0.62
N ALA A 136 -17.17 4.24 -1.51
CA ALA A 136 -17.65 3.92 -2.84
C ALA A 136 -16.62 3.00 -3.54
N PRO A 137 -17.06 2.02 -4.35
CA PRO A 137 -16.13 1.16 -5.05
C PRO A 137 -15.31 1.99 -6.06
N VAL A 138 -14.12 2.43 -5.65
CA VAL A 138 -13.20 3.17 -6.50
C VAL A 138 -12.51 2.15 -7.40
N ARG A 139 -12.80 2.21 -8.71
CA ARG A 139 -11.97 1.51 -9.69
C ARG A 139 -10.59 2.15 -9.67
N PRO A 140 -9.52 1.36 -9.61
CA PRO A 140 -8.19 1.93 -9.62
C PRO A 140 -7.98 2.58 -11.00
N ALA A 141 -7.79 3.90 -11.00
CA ALA A 141 -7.45 4.61 -12.22
C ALA A 141 -6.09 4.08 -12.72
N VAL A 142 -5.96 3.88 -14.03
CA VAL A 142 -4.71 3.39 -14.63
C VAL A 142 -3.53 4.28 -14.23
N ARG A 143 -3.75 5.61 -14.13
CA ARG A 143 -2.74 6.56 -13.62
C ARG A 143 -2.25 6.21 -12.22
N THR A 144 -3.16 5.87 -11.30
CA THR A 144 -2.80 5.48 -9.94
C THR A 144 -2.06 4.15 -9.92
N LEU A 145 -2.50 3.17 -10.71
CA LEU A 145 -1.80 1.89 -10.83
C LEU A 145 -0.40 2.05 -11.42
N LEU A 146 -0.22 2.94 -12.38
CA LEU A 146 1.08 3.25 -12.97
C LEU A 146 2.03 3.87 -11.94
N VAL A 147 1.58 4.88 -11.20
CA VAL A 147 2.38 5.50 -10.14
C VAL A 147 2.77 4.47 -9.09
N LEU A 148 1.82 3.61 -8.70
CA LEU A 148 2.04 2.63 -7.64
C LEU A 148 2.94 1.47 -8.10
N ALA A 149 2.77 0.99 -9.33
CA ALA A 149 3.64 -0.02 -9.93
C ALA A 149 5.07 0.51 -10.10
N VAL A 150 5.24 1.76 -10.54
CA VAL A 150 6.57 2.40 -10.59
C VAL A 150 7.18 2.48 -9.19
N ALA A 151 6.41 2.92 -8.19
CA ALA A 151 6.89 3.10 -6.83
C ALA A 151 7.31 1.77 -6.17
N THR A 152 6.54 0.70 -6.34
CA THR A 152 6.89 -0.63 -5.81
C THR A 152 8.12 -1.19 -6.52
N SER A 153 8.18 -1.14 -7.86
CA SER A 153 9.25 -1.79 -8.63
C SER A 153 10.65 -1.15 -8.53
N ILE A 154 10.84 -0.11 -7.70
CA ILE A 154 12.16 0.45 -7.41
C ILE A 154 13.03 -0.59 -6.66
N ASP A 155 12.42 -1.47 -5.87
CA ASP A 155 13.14 -2.55 -5.19
C ASP A 155 13.71 -3.58 -6.19
N ALA A 156 12.93 -3.93 -7.21
CA ALA A 156 13.28 -4.84 -8.29
C ALA A 156 14.40 -4.26 -9.17
N LEU A 157 14.44 -2.94 -9.34
CA LEU A 157 15.55 -2.25 -9.98
C LEU A 157 16.87 -2.49 -9.24
N ALA A 158 16.87 -2.36 -7.91
CA ALA A 158 18.06 -2.60 -7.09
C ALA A 158 18.54 -4.06 -7.19
N VAL A 159 17.60 -5.02 -7.18
CA VAL A 159 17.91 -6.43 -7.42
C VAL A 159 18.50 -6.64 -8.82
N GLY A 160 17.97 -5.97 -9.85
CA GLY A 160 18.51 -6.01 -11.22
C GLY A 160 19.97 -5.55 -11.33
N VAL A 161 20.32 -4.47 -10.63
CA VAL A 161 21.72 -4.02 -10.53
C VAL A 161 22.59 -5.12 -9.90
N GLY A 162 22.10 -5.77 -8.83
CA GLY A 162 22.80 -6.89 -8.20
C GLY A 162 23.00 -8.09 -9.13
N LEU A 163 21.98 -8.46 -9.92
CA LEU A 163 22.06 -9.56 -10.87
C LEU A 163 23.13 -9.34 -11.95
N GLY A 164 23.36 -8.10 -12.37
CA GLY A 164 24.41 -7.77 -13.34
C GLY A 164 25.83 -7.94 -12.82
N LEU A 165 26.03 -7.91 -11.50
CA LEU A 165 27.31 -8.17 -10.89
C LEU A 165 27.58 -9.67 -10.66
N MET A 166 26.54 -10.51 -10.68
CA MET A 166 26.62 -11.92 -10.31
C MET A 166 26.57 -12.90 -11.50
N GLU A 167 26.77 -12.40 -12.73
CA GLU A 167 26.70 -13.19 -13.99
C GLU A 167 25.47 -14.13 -14.08
N ALA A 168 24.34 -13.72 -13.47
CA ALA A 168 23.14 -14.53 -13.41
C ALA A 168 22.38 -14.54 -14.75
N PRO A 169 21.58 -15.57 -15.06
CA PRO A 169 20.72 -15.59 -16.25
C PRO A 169 19.58 -14.58 -16.09
N VAL A 170 19.85 -13.33 -16.44
CA VAL A 170 18.96 -12.17 -16.22
C VAL A 170 17.60 -12.37 -16.85
N VAL A 171 17.53 -12.91 -18.07
CA VAL A 171 16.27 -13.19 -18.77
C VAL A 171 15.38 -14.16 -17.98
N ALA A 172 15.99 -15.19 -17.38
CA ALA A 172 15.26 -16.15 -16.56
C ALA A 172 14.79 -15.51 -15.25
N ALA A 173 15.64 -14.71 -14.60
CA ALA A 173 15.31 -14.01 -13.36
C ALA A 173 14.16 -13.00 -13.56
N THR A 174 14.26 -12.15 -14.59
CA THR A 174 13.24 -11.13 -14.88
C THR A 174 11.92 -11.74 -15.32
N GLY A 175 11.98 -12.79 -16.14
CA GLY A 175 10.78 -13.54 -16.55
C GLY A 175 10.08 -14.21 -15.36
N LEU A 176 10.86 -14.80 -14.44
CA LEU A 176 10.33 -15.41 -13.23
C LEU A 176 9.71 -14.36 -12.29
N MET A 177 10.40 -13.23 -12.06
CA MET A 177 9.86 -12.13 -11.25
C MET A 177 8.56 -11.58 -11.82
N ALA A 178 8.51 -11.31 -13.13
CA ALA A 178 7.31 -10.85 -13.82
C ALA A 178 6.14 -11.84 -13.69
N GLY A 179 6.42 -13.13 -13.94
CA GLY A 179 5.42 -14.19 -13.88
C GLY A 179 4.87 -14.41 -12.47
N VAL A 180 5.76 -14.53 -11.48
CA VAL A 180 5.38 -14.70 -10.07
C VAL A 180 4.57 -13.48 -9.60
N THR A 181 5.05 -12.26 -9.86
CA THR A 181 4.34 -11.03 -9.47
C THR A 181 2.95 -10.95 -10.10
N ALA A 182 2.83 -11.26 -11.39
CA ALA A 182 1.56 -11.23 -12.09
C ALA A 182 0.56 -12.23 -11.49
N VAL A 183 0.98 -13.48 -11.27
CA VAL A 183 0.13 -14.52 -10.70
C VAL A 183 -0.31 -14.16 -9.28
N LEU A 184 0.64 -13.76 -8.43
CA LEU A 184 0.35 -13.40 -7.05
C LEU A 184 -0.51 -12.14 -6.96
N SER A 185 -0.28 -11.13 -7.80
CA SER A 185 -1.07 -9.89 -7.81
C SER A 185 -2.50 -10.14 -8.30
N ALA A 186 -2.70 -10.99 -9.32
CA ALA A 186 -4.04 -11.42 -9.73
C ALA A 186 -4.77 -12.12 -8.57
N GLY A 187 -4.09 -13.07 -7.92
CA GLY A 187 -4.60 -13.78 -6.75
C GLY A 187 -4.92 -12.83 -5.59
N ALA A 188 -4.06 -11.84 -5.36
CA ALA A 188 -4.20 -10.84 -4.31
C ALA A 188 -5.40 -9.92 -4.54
N VAL A 189 -5.68 -9.49 -5.76
CA VAL A 189 -6.89 -8.70 -6.06
C VAL A 189 -8.16 -9.52 -5.74
N LEU A 190 -8.19 -10.79 -6.15
CA LEU A 190 -9.32 -11.69 -5.92
C LEU A 190 -9.52 -12.02 -4.43
N ALA A 191 -8.42 -12.35 -3.75
CA ALA A 191 -8.41 -12.58 -2.31
C ALA A 191 -8.83 -11.30 -1.56
N GLY A 192 -8.26 -10.16 -1.93
CA GLY A 192 -8.55 -8.86 -1.35
C GLY A 192 -10.03 -8.54 -1.38
N ALA A 193 -10.72 -8.76 -2.50
CA ALA A 193 -12.16 -8.53 -2.57
C ALA A 193 -12.98 -9.43 -1.63
N ARG A 194 -12.56 -10.69 -1.46
CA ARG A 194 -13.20 -11.63 -0.53
C ARG A 194 -12.93 -11.26 0.93
N LEU A 195 -11.68 -10.88 1.25
CA LEU A 195 -11.28 -10.44 2.58
C LEU A 195 -11.92 -9.09 2.94
N GLY A 196 -12.00 -8.14 2.00
CA GLY A 196 -12.64 -6.85 2.20
C GLY A 196 -14.14 -6.98 2.52
N ALA A 197 -14.82 -7.96 1.91
CA ALA A 197 -16.21 -8.29 2.24
C ALA A 197 -16.38 -8.87 3.67
N ARG A 198 -15.33 -9.44 4.28
CA ARG A 198 -15.40 -10.08 5.61
C ARG A 198 -14.71 -9.30 6.74
N LEU A 199 -13.67 -8.52 6.45
CA LEU A 199 -12.80 -7.89 7.46
C LEU A 199 -12.78 -6.35 7.41
N GLY A 200 -13.43 -5.71 6.44
CA GLY A 200 -13.70 -4.26 6.36
C GLY A 200 -12.67 -3.36 7.06
N ARG A 201 -13.01 -2.87 8.26
CA ARG A 201 -12.22 -1.92 9.05
C ARG A 201 -10.96 -2.51 9.69
N TRP A 202 -10.98 -3.79 10.05
CA TRP A 202 -9.84 -4.46 10.70
C TRP A 202 -8.70 -4.71 9.72
N ALA A 203 -9.00 -4.96 8.45
CA ALA A 203 -7.97 -5.18 7.43
C ALA A 203 -7.18 -3.90 7.12
N THR A 204 -7.83 -2.73 7.12
CA THR A 204 -7.15 -1.44 6.92
C THR A 204 -6.25 -1.08 8.11
N LEU A 205 -6.75 -1.26 9.34
CA LEU A 205 -5.97 -1.05 10.57
C LEU A 205 -4.79 -2.01 10.69
N ALA A 206 -5.01 -3.30 10.44
CA ALA A 206 -3.94 -4.31 10.47
C ALA A 206 -2.89 -4.06 9.38
N GLY A 207 -3.31 -3.70 8.16
CA GLY A 207 -2.39 -3.38 7.06
C GLY A 207 -1.52 -2.16 7.36
N GLY A 208 -2.11 -1.08 7.88
CA GLY A 208 -1.36 0.11 8.32
C GLY A 208 -0.39 -0.20 9.46
N LEU A 209 -0.85 -0.95 10.47
CA LEU A 209 -0.01 -1.34 11.62
C LEU A 209 1.17 -2.23 11.21
N VAL A 210 0.95 -3.20 10.32
CA VAL A 210 2.03 -4.07 9.79
C VAL A 210 3.05 -3.24 9.02
N LEU A 211 2.62 -2.28 8.20
CA LEU A 211 3.53 -1.40 7.45
C LEU A 211 4.38 -0.53 8.38
N VAL A 212 3.76 0.02 9.43
CA VAL A 212 4.46 0.79 10.48
C VAL A 212 5.48 -0.09 11.20
N LEU A 213 5.12 -1.32 11.55
CA LEU A 213 6.02 -2.26 12.24
C LEU A 213 7.19 -2.69 11.34
N ILE A 214 6.96 -2.95 10.06
CA ILE A 214 8.03 -3.29 9.10
C ILE A 214 8.96 -2.09 8.92
N GLY A 215 8.43 -0.89 8.71
CA GLY A 215 9.22 0.34 8.58
C GLY A 215 10.03 0.64 9.85
N ALA A 216 9.40 0.53 11.04
CA ALA A 216 10.06 0.74 12.32
C ALA A 216 11.18 -0.29 12.57
N ARG A 217 10.97 -1.55 12.19
CA ARG A 217 11.98 -2.61 12.33
C ARG A 217 13.20 -2.37 11.44
N ILE A 218 12.99 -1.96 10.19
CA ILE A 218 14.09 -1.63 9.26
C ILE A 218 14.91 -0.45 9.80
N LEU A 219 14.23 0.57 10.34
CA LEU A 219 14.86 1.74 10.94
C LEU A 219 15.67 1.37 12.19
N LEU A 220 15.11 0.55 13.08
CA LEU A 220 15.79 0.07 14.29
C LEU A 220 17.01 -0.79 13.95
N VAL A 221 16.90 -1.70 12.98
CA VAL A 221 18.03 -2.50 12.50
C VAL A 221 19.16 -1.61 12.01
N HIS A 222 18.87 -0.60 11.19
CA HIS A 222 19.91 0.28 10.67
C HIS A 222 20.49 1.25 11.71
N LEU A 223 19.71 1.61 12.73
CA LEU A 223 20.17 2.53 13.78
C LEU A 223 20.94 1.80 14.90
N LEU A 224 20.67 0.51 15.14
CA LEU A 224 21.32 -0.29 16.18
C LEU A 224 22.41 -1.25 15.68
N GLY A 225 22.56 -1.45 14.37
CA GLY A 225 23.60 -2.30 13.76
C GLY A 225 23.08 -3.68 13.36
#